data_AF-B8PVU9-F1
#
_entry.id   AF-B8PVU9-F1
#
_cell.length_a   1.000
_cell.length_b   1.000
_cell.length_c   1.000
_cell.angle_alpha   90.00
_cell.angle_beta   90.00
_cell.angle_gamma   90.00
#
_symmetry.space_group_name_H-M   'P 1'
#
loop_
_entity.id
_entity.type
_entity.pdbx_description
1 polymer ?
#
loop_
_entity_poly.entity_id
_entity_poly.type
_entity_poly.pdbx_seq_one_letter_code
_entity_poly.pdbx_strand_id
1 'polypeptide(L)'
;MLAATVFFFLSMNSFDRKWKTSILVSGLITFIAAVHYWYMRDYWAGVGESPTFFRYVDWTLTVPLMCVEFYLILKVAGAQKSLMWKLILASVVMLVTGYFGEAVYTTGSGPALWGLISGIAYFYIVYEIWFGTAKKLAESAGGAVLKAHKTLCWFVLVGWAIYP
;
A
#
# COMPACT_ATOMS: atom_id res chain seq x y z
N MET A 1 11.59 3.99 -9.26
CA MET A 1 11.01 4.81 -8.17
C MET A 1 11.35 6.28 -8.32
N LEU A 2 12.63 6.68 -8.33
CA LEU A 2 13.01 8.11 -8.46
C LEU A 2 12.39 8.83 -9.67
N ALA A 3 12.41 8.22 -10.86
CA ALA A 3 11.81 8.82 -12.05
C ALA A 3 10.30 9.09 -11.89
N ALA A 4 9.57 8.19 -11.21
CA ALA A 4 8.16 8.37 -10.90
C ALA A 4 7.93 9.49 -9.88
N THR A 5 8.80 9.63 -8.88
CA THR A 5 8.78 10.76 -7.94
C THR A 5 8.87 12.10 -8.66
N VAL A 6 9.86 12.23 -9.54
CA VAL A 6 10.05 13.44 -10.35
C VAL A 6 8.81 13.69 -11.21
N PHE A 7 8.29 12.65 -11.87
CA PHE A 7 7.07 12.75 -12.66
C PHE A 7 5.88 13.26 -11.83
N PHE A 8 5.60 12.67 -10.66
CA PHE A 8 4.45 13.06 -9.83
C PHE A 8 4.59 14.49 -9.30
N PHE A 9 5.76 14.88 -8.81
CA PHE A 9 5.95 16.24 -8.29
C PHE A 9 5.90 17.31 -9.38
N LEU A 10 6.50 17.05 -10.55
CA LEU A 10 6.47 18.00 -11.67
C LEU A 10 5.10 18.06 -12.37
N SER A 11 4.34 16.96 -12.39
CA SER A 11 3.00 16.92 -13.01
C SER A 11 1.89 17.47 -12.11
N MET A 12 2.16 17.76 -10.83
CA MET A 12 1.13 18.17 -9.86
C MET A 12 0.29 19.37 -10.29
N ASN A 13 0.88 20.32 -11.03
CA ASN A 13 0.16 21.50 -11.53
C ASN A 13 -0.70 21.23 -12.78
N SER A 14 -0.55 20.05 -13.40
CA SER A 14 -1.37 19.61 -14.54
C SER A 14 -2.71 18.98 -14.10
N PHE A 15 -2.95 18.82 -12.80
CA PHE A 15 -4.16 18.21 -12.24
C PHE A 15 -5.02 19.22 -11.48
N ASP A 16 -6.33 18.99 -11.48
CA ASP A 16 -7.29 19.76 -10.69
C ASP A 16 -6.92 19.77 -9.20
N ARG A 17 -7.26 20.87 -8.52
CA ARG A 17 -6.97 21.08 -7.09
C ARG A 17 -7.44 19.92 -6.20
N LYS A 18 -8.55 19.25 -6.55
CA LYS A 18 -9.09 18.10 -5.80
C LYS A 18 -8.18 16.86 -5.83
N TRP A 19 -7.33 16.72 -6.85
CA TRP A 19 -6.42 15.57 -7.03
C TRP A 19 -5.00 15.83 -6.57
N LYS A 20 -4.60 17.10 -6.36
CA LYS A 20 -3.22 17.45 -6.01
C LYS A 20 -2.68 16.70 -4.79
N THR A 21 -3.52 16.45 -3.79
CA THR A 21 -3.12 15.66 -2.61
C THR A 21 -2.84 14.20 -2.97
N SER A 22 -3.62 13.60 -3.87
CA SER A 22 -3.40 12.22 -4.35
C SER A 22 -2.09 12.11 -5.15
N ILE A 23 -1.82 13.11 -6.00
CA ILE A 23 -0.55 13.20 -6.74
C ILE A 23 0.64 13.40 -5.78
N LEU A 24 0.50 14.25 -4.76
CA LEU A 24 1.51 14.45 -3.73
C LEU A 24 1.80 13.14 -2.97
N VAL A 25 0.77 12.42 -2.54
CA VAL A 25 0.91 11.13 -1.83
C VAL A 25 1.59 10.10 -2.72
N SER A 26 1.24 10.02 -4.01
CA SER A 26 1.92 9.15 -4.99
C SER A 26 3.41 9.49 -5.15
N GLY A 27 3.74 10.78 -5.18
CA GLY A 27 5.12 11.27 -5.18
C GLY A 27 5.88 10.88 -3.90
N LEU A 28 5.24 11.00 -2.73
CA LEU A 28 5.84 10.59 -1.45
C LEU A 28 6.08 9.08 -1.38
N ILE A 29 5.12 8.25 -1.79
CA ILE A 29 5.27 6.79 -1.83
C ILE A 29 6.47 6.41 -2.68
N THR A 30 6.53 6.93 -3.91
CA THR A 30 7.64 6.63 -4.83
C THR A 30 8.97 7.18 -4.34
N PHE A 31 8.98 8.31 -3.62
CA PHE A 31 10.20 8.89 -3.07
C PHE A 31 10.75 8.04 -1.92
N ILE A 32 9.89 7.67 -0.96
CA ILE A 32 10.24 6.80 0.17
C ILE A 32 10.80 5.49 -0.37
N ALA A 33 10.10 4.86 -1.31
CA ALA A 33 10.57 3.66 -1.97
C ALA A 33 11.92 3.88 -2.66
N ALA A 34 12.12 4.98 -3.40
CA ALA A 34 13.40 5.25 -4.06
C ALA A 34 14.58 5.28 -3.08
N VAL A 35 14.40 5.95 -1.94
CA VAL A 35 15.41 6.04 -0.87
C VAL A 35 15.68 4.65 -0.27
N HIS A 36 14.63 3.91 0.09
CA HIS A 36 14.78 2.59 0.70
C HIS A 36 15.40 1.57 -0.27
N TYR A 37 15.07 1.63 -1.56
CA TYR A 37 15.69 0.77 -2.57
C TYR A 37 17.19 1.00 -2.73
N TRP A 38 17.69 2.23 -2.52
CA TRP A 38 19.14 2.47 -2.48
C TRP A 38 19.78 1.83 -1.25
N TYR A 39 19.19 2.01 -0.06
CA TYR A 39 19.70 1.34 1.15
C TYR A 39 19.69 -0.18 1.02
N MET A 40 18.62 -0.75 0.47
CA MET A 40 18.49 -2.19 0.23
C MET A 40 19.55 -2.70 -0.76
N ARG A 41 19.80 -1.96 -1.85
CA ARG A 41 20.84 -2.30 -2.83
C ARG A 41 22.22 -2.31 -2.18
N ASP A 42 22.53 -1.27 -1.41
CA ASP A 42 23.85 -1.12 -0.78
C ASP A 42 24.04 -2.17 0.33
N TYR A 43 22.98 -2.48 1.10
CA TYR A 43 22.97 -3.60 2.05
C TYR A 43 23.23 -4.94 1.37
N TRP A 44 22.51 -5.25 0.29
CA TRP A 44 22.72 -6.49 -0.45
C TRP A 44 24.15 -6.58 -1.01
N ALA A 45 24.68 -5.50 -1.57
CA ALA A 45 26.03 -5.45 -2.13
C ALA A 45 27.13 -5.63 -1.06
N GLY A 46 26.91 -5.14 0.16
CA GLY A 46 27.88 -5.23 1.25
C GLY A 46 27.77 -6.50 2.08
N VAL A 47 26.55 -7.01 2.32
CA VAL A 47 26.26 -8.10 3.26
C VAL A 47 25.97 -9.42 2.53
N GLY A 48 25.45 -9.37 1.30
CA GLY A 48 25.07 -10.58 0.53
C GLY A 48 23.78 -11.25 1.01
N GLU A 49 22.99 -10.59 1.85
CA GLU A 49 21.75 -11.11 2.43
C GLU A 49 20.53 -10.27 2.02
N SER A 50 19.35 -10.92 2.02
CA SER A 50 18.09 -10.24 1.70
C SER A 50 17.82 -9.13 2.73
N PRO A 51 17.55 -7.88 2.29
CA PRO A 51 17.36 -6.75 3.20
C PRO A 51 15.93 -6.72 3.77
N THR A 52 15.49 -7.81 4.42
CA THR A 52 14.12 -7.98 4.92
C THR A 52 13.69 -6.85 5.84
N PHE A 53 14.53 -6.48 6.82
CA PHE A 53 14.23 -5.36 7.72
C PHE A 53 13.91 -4.06 6.96
N PHE A 54 14.74 -3.68 5.98
CA PHE A 54 14.53 -2.45 5.19
C PHE A 54 13.25 -2.53 4.35
N ARG A 55 12.87 -3.70 3.83
CA ARG A 55 11.59 -3.89 3.13
C ARG A 55 10.40 -3.60 4.05
N TYR A 56 10.40 -4.13 5.27
CA TYR A 56 9.29 -3.89 6.20
C TYR A 56 9.23 -2.46 6.72
N VAL A 57 10.37 -1.78 6.87
CA VAL A 57 10.39 -0.34 7.18
C VAL A 57 9.77 0.46 6.03
N ASP A 58 10.18 0.20 4.78
CA ASP A 58 9.59 0.83 3.59
C ASP A 58 8.08 0.58 3.52
N TRP A 59 7.64 -0.68 3.68
CA TRP A 59 6.23 -1.05 3.61
C TRP A 59 5.39 -0.42 4.73
N THR A 60 5.92 -0.34 5.96
CA THR A 60 5.22 0.30 7.08
C THR A 60 4.99 1.79 6.83
N LEU A 61 5.81 2.43 5.99
CA LEU A 61 5.63 3.82 5.60
C LEU A 61 4.75 3.97 4.34
N THR A 62 4.99 3.16 3.32
CA THR A 62 4.35 3.29 2.01
C THR A 62 2.95 2.69 1.96
N VAL A 63 2.69 1.58 2.67
CA VAL A 63 1.38 0.91 2.65
C VAL A 63 0.29 1.75 3.30
N PRO A 64 0.49 2.38 4.48
CA PRO A 64 -0.50 3.31 5.02
C PRO A 64 -0.77 4.49 4.09
N LEU A 65 0.25 5.00 3.38
CA LEU A 65 0.06 6.04 2.37
C LEU A 65 -0.76 5.55 1.16
N MET A 66 -0.59 4.30 0.74
CA MET A 66 -1.47 3.68 -0.27
C MET A 66 -2.92 3.55 0.22
N CYS A 67 -3.14 3.25 1.51
CA CYS A 67 -4.49 3.28 2.10
C CYS A 67 -5.09 4.70 2.14
N VAL A 68 -4.27 5.72 2.39
CA VAL A 68 -4.67 7.14 2.26
C VAL A 68 -5.06 7.45 0.81
N GLU A 69 -4.34 6.94 -0.17
CA GLU A 69 -4.67 7.14 -1.59
C GLU A 69 -6.05 6.56 -1.96
N PHE A 70 -6.36 5.35 -1.50
CA PHE A 70 -7.71 4.78 -1.65
C PHE A 70 -8.79 5.70 -1.07
N TYR A 71 -8.55 6.24 0.12
CA TYR A 71 -9.46 7.19 0.74
C TYR A 71 -9.58 8.48 -0.07
N LEU A 72 -8.48 9.06 -0.55
CA LEU A 72 -8.49 10.31 -1.31
C LEU A 72 -9.29 10.19 -2.62
N ILE A 73 -9.15 9.06 -3.32
CA ILE A 73 -9.93 8.80 -4.55
C ILE A 73 -11.42 8.68 -4.26
N LEU A 74 -11.81 8.06 -3.15
CA LEU A 74 -13.21 7.88 -2.79
C LEU A 74 -13.78 9.07 -1.98
N LYS A 75 -12.94 9.99 -1.52
CA LYS A 75 -13.35 11.17 -0.75
C LYS A 75 -14.31 12.05 -1.54
N VAL A 76 -14.11 12.16 -2.86
CA VAL A 76 -15.02 12.91 -3.75
C VAL A 76 -16.41 12.27 -3.85
N ALA A 77 -16.53 11.01 -3.44
CA ALA A 77 -17.78 10.23 -3.38
C ALA A 77 -18.38 10.16 -1.97
N GLY A 78 -17.81 10.90 -1.00
CA GLY A 78 -18.30 10.91 0.39
C GLY A 78 -17.64 9.88 1.32
N ALA A 79 -16.46 9.32 0.96
CA ALA A 79 -15.73 8.44 1.87
C ALA A 79 -15.41 9.12 3.21
N GLN A 80 -15.60 8.37 4.30
CA GLN A 80 -15.28 8.81 5.65
C GLN A 80 -13.86 8.44 6.04
N LYS A 81 -13.26 9.19 6.98
CA LYS A 81 -11.94 8.87 7.55
C LYS A 81 -11.90 7.51 8.25
N SER A 82 -13.05 6.98 8.67
CA SER A 82 -13.18 5.63 9.23
C SER A 82 -12.75 4.55 8.24
N LEU A 83 -13.04 4.71 6.94
CA LEU A 83 -12.56 3.79 5.90
C LEU A 83 -11.03 3.82 5.79
N MET A 84 -10.45 5.02 5.80
CA MET A 84 -8.99 5.20 5.77
C MET A 84 -8.32 4.48 6.94
N TRP A 85 -8.77 4.75 8.17
CA TRP A 85 -8.19 4.13 9.37
C TRP A 85 -8.44 2.63 9.43
N LYS A 86 -9.60 2.14 8.96
CA LYS A 86 -9.86 0.70 8.84
C LYS A 86 -8.80 0.03 7.96
N LEU A 87 -8.51 0.59 6.79
CA LEU A 87 -7.51 0.04 5.87
C LEU A 87 -6.08 0.15 6.43
N ILE A 88 -5.73 1.28 7.07
CA ILE A 88 -4.42 1.47 7.71
C ILE A 88 -4.21 0.46 8.85
N LEU A 89 -5.20 0.28 9.73
CA LEU A 89 -5.07 -0.66 10.85
C LEU A 89 -4.94 -2.09 10.36
N ALA A 90 -5.75 -2.49 9.37
CA ALA A 90 -5.62 -3.81 8.76
C ALA A 90 -4.26 -4.02 8.10
N SER A 91 -3.71 -2.99 7.42
CA SER A 91 -2.41 -3.10 6.77
C SER A 91 -1.25 -3.13 7.76
N VAL A 92 -1.34 -2.42 8.89
CA VAL A 92 -0.36 -2.54 9.99
C VAL A 92 -0.37 -3.96 10.57
N VAL A 93 -1.55 -4.54 10.81
CA VAL A 93 -1.64 -5.93 11.29
C VAL A 93 -1.00 -6.89 10.30
N MET A 94 -1.32 -6.75 9.00
CA MET A 94 -0.73 -7.54 7.92
C MET A 94 0.80 -7.44 7.94
N LEU A 95 1.36 -6.23 7.97
CA LEU A 95 2.81 -6.04 7.91
C LEU A 95 3.55 -6.51 9.17
N VAL A 96 3.01 -6.24 10.36
CA VAL A 96 3.64 -6.66 11.62
C VAL A 96 3.65 -8.20 11.73
N THR A 97 2.54 -8.84 11.37
CA THR A 97 2.44 -10.30 11.42
C THR A 97 3.28 -10.95 10.32
N GLY A 98 3.34 -10.37 9.12
CA GLY A 98 4.28 -10.78 8.07
C GLY A 98 5.73 -10.72 8.54
N TYR A 99 6.15 -9.61 9.16
CA TYR A 99 7.50 -9.45 9.69
C TYR A 99 7.84 -10.52 10.74
N PHE A 100 6.88 -10.84 11.61
CA PHE A 100 7.05 -11.89 12.60
C PHE A 100 7.25 -13.27 11.96
N GLY A 101 6.55 -13.58 10.86
CA GLY A 101 6.74 -14.83 10.12
C GLY A 101 8.07 -14.89 9.36
N GLU A 102 8.51 -13.76 8.78
CA GLU A 102 9.67 -13.72 7.88
C GLU A 102 11.00 -13.48 8.61
N ALA A 103 11.02 -12.77 9.74
CA ALA A 103 12.25 -12.34 10.40
C ALA A 103 12.39 -12.74 11.88
N VAL A 104 11.29 -13.05 12.59
CA VAL A 104 11.34 -13.31 14.05
C VAL A 104 11.14 -14.78 14.38
N TYR A 105 10.09 -15.40 13.84
CA TYR A 105 9.69 -16.77 14.12
C TYR A 105 9.89 -17.64 12.88
N THR A 106 11.13 -17.76 12.44
CA THR A 106 11.50 -18.37 11.14
C THR A 106 11.59 -19.90 11.15
N THR A 107 11.40 -20.54 12.31
CA THR A 107 11.54 -21.99 12.49
C THR A 107 10.23 -22.68 12.89
N GLY A 108 10.13 -23.97 12.61
CA GLY A 108 8.95 -24.77 13.00
C GLY A 108 7.68 -24.30 12.29
N SER A 109 6.57 -24.18 13.03
CA SER A 109 5.29 -23.70 12.51
C SER A 109 5.14 -22.17 12.50
N GLY A 110 6.14 -21.42 13.00
CA GLY A 110 6.12 -19.96 13.09
C GLY A 110 5.82 -19.27 11.76
N PRO A 111 6.55 -19.55 10.66
CA PRO A 111 6.35 -18.86 9.39
C PRO A 111 4.94 -19.07 8.84
N ALA A 112 4.43 -20.31 8.92
CA ALA A 112 3.11 -20.65 8.42
C ALA A 112 1.99 -20.01 9.26
N LEU A 113 2.13 -19.99 10.59
CA LEU A 113 1.13 -19.40 11.48
C LEU A 113 1.04 -17.88 11.30
N TRP A 114 2.17 -17.19 11.34
CA TRP A 114 2.22 -15.74 11.19
C TRP A 114 1.88 -15.29 9.76
N GLY A 115 2.31 -16.05 8.75
CA GLY A 115 1.91 -15.85 7.36
C GLY A 115 0.41 -16.02 7.15
N LEU A 116 -0.24 -16.98 7.83
CA LEU A 116 -1.70 -17.12 7.78
C LEU A 116 -2.41 -15.90 8.38
N ILE A 117 -1.94 -15.40 9.52
CA ILE A 117 -2.52 -14.21 10.16
C ILE A 117 -2.37 -12.98 9.25
N SER A 118 -1.18 -12.80 8.66
CA SER A 118 -0.91 -11.75 7.67
C SER A 118 -1.85 -11.89 6.47
N GLY A 119 -1.97 -13.09 5.92
CA GLY A 119 -2.85 -13.40 4.80
C GLY A 119 -4.33 -13.11 5.09
N ILE A 120 -4.83 -13.40 6.28
CA ILE A 120 -6.20 -13.05 6.68
C ILE A 120 -6.39 -11.53 6.69
N ALA A 121 -5.44 -10.77 7.24
CA ALA A 121 -5.49 -9.32 7.24
C ALA A 121 -5.43 -8.74 5.81
N TYR A 122 -4.60 -9.32 4.95
CA TYR A 122 -4.55 -8.99 3.51
C TYR A 122 -5.90 -9.24 2.82
N PHE A 123 -6.48 -10.44 2.96
CA PHE A 123 -7.77 -10.75 2.34
C PHE A 123 -8.93 -9.94 2.93
N TYR A 124 -8.84 -9.50 4.18
CA TYR A 124 -9.77 -8.53 4.74
C TYR A 124 -9.72 -7.18 4.02
N ILE A 125 -8.51 -6.67 3.73
CA ILE A 125 -8.33 -5.44 2.93
C ILE A 125 -8.93 -5.63 1.54
N VAL A 126 -8.58 -6.73 0.86
CA VAL A 126 -9.12 -7.09 -0.46
C VAL A 126 -10.65 -7.12 -0.42
N TYR A 127 -11.25 -7.75 0.59
CA TYR A 127 -12.69 -7.81 0.74
C TYR A 127 -13.32 -6.41 0.90
N GLU A 128 -12.77 -5.55 1.77
CA GLU A 128 -13.32 -4.21 2.01
C GLU A 128 -13.28 -3.35 0.73
N ILE A 129 -12.22 -3.46 -0.08
CA ILE A 129 -12.08 -2.68 -1.32
C ILE A 129 -12.91 -3.23 -2.49
N TRP A 130 -13.08 -4.56 -2.58
CA TRP A 130 -13.79 -5.22 -3.67
C TRP A 130 -15.28 -5.46 -3.43
N PHE A 131 -15.72 -5.53 -2.18
CA PHE A 131 -17.10 -5.89 -1.83
C PHE A 131 -17.67 -5.04 -0.69
N GLY A 132 -16.82 -4.38 0.09
CA GLY A 132 -17.21 -3.56 1.23
C GLY A 132 -17.63 -2.13 0.86
N THR A 133 -17.40 -1.22 1.81
CA THR A 133 -17.86 0.18 1.75
C THR A 133 -17.23 0.93 0.58
N ALA A 134 -15.96 0.63 0.28
CA ALA A 134 -15.21 1.32 -0.76
C ALA A 134 -15.79 1.08 -2.16
N LYS A 135 -16.20 -0.15 -2.49
CA LYS A 135 -16.86 -0.43 -3.78
C LYS A 135 -18.17 0.32 -3.93
N LYS A 136 -19.02 0.35 -2.89
CA LYS A 136 -20.31 1.05 -2.94
C LYS A 136 -20.12 2.55 -3.22
N LEU A 137 -19.10 3.17 -2.61
CA LEU A 137 -18.72 4.56 -2.86
C LEU A 137 -18.16 4.76 -4.27
N ALA A 138 -17.37 3.81 -4.78
CA ALA A 138 -16.84 3.90 -6.14
C ALA A 138 -17.95 3.79 -7.20
N GLU A 139 -18.92 2.90 -6.99
CA GLU A 139 -20.07 2.72 -7.87
C GLU A 139 -20.99 3.93 -7.87
N SER A 140 -21.23 4.57 -6.71
CA SER A 140 -22.01 5.81 -6.64
C SER A 140 -21.33 6.99 -7.33
N ALA A 141 -19.99 7.05 -7.30
CA ALA A 141 -19.21 8.08 -7.98
C ALA A 141 -19.20 7.91 -9.51
N GLY A 142 -19.10 6.66 -9.98
CA GLY A 142 -19.01 6.33 -11.39
C GLY A 142 -17.76 6.91 -12.10
N GLY A 143 -17.78 6.86 -13.43
CA GLY A 143 -16.80 7.51 -14.30
C GLY A 143 -15.33 7.20 -13.98
N ALA A 144 -14.51 8.25 -13.93
CA ALA A 144 -13.08 8.14 -13.68
C ALA A 144 -12.75 7.58 -12.29
N VAL A 145 -13.57 7.88 -11.26
CA VAL A 145 -13.37 7.39 -9.89
C VAL A 145 -13.56 5.88 -9.82
N LEU A 146 -14.63 5.36 -10.43
CA LEU A 146 -14.88 3.92 -10.50
C LEU A 146 -13.75 3.19 -11.25
N LYS A 147 -13.24 3.78 -12.35
CA LYS A 147 -12.13 3.21 -13.11
C LYS A 147 -10.85 3.18 -12.27
N ALA A 148 -10.49 4.29 -11.62
CA ALA A 148 -9.32 4.37 -10.75
C ALA A 148 -9.41 3.40 -9.57
N HIS A 149 -10.58 3.31 -8.92
CA HIS A 149 -10.85 2.33 -7.85
C HIS A 149 -10.61 0.90 -8.33
N LYS A 150 -11.16 0.51 -9.49
CA LYS A 150 -10.93 -0.83 -10.07
C LYS A 150 -9.45 -1.11 -10.33
N THR A 151 -8.70 -0.13 -10.86
CA THR A 151 -7.25 -0.28 -11.07
C THR A 151 -6.52 -0.50 -9.75
N LEU A 152 -6.82 0.27 -8.71
CA LEU A 152 -6.21 0.07 -7.40
C LEU A 152 -6.60 -1.25 -6.76
N CYS A 153 -7.86 -1.69 -6.91
CA CYS A 153 -8.33 -2.99 -6.43
C CYS A 153 -7.55 -4.16 -7.05
N TRP A 154 -7.25 -4.08 -8.34
CA TRP A 154 -6.38 -5.05 -9.01
C TRP A 154 -4.92 -4.97 -8.56
N PHE A 155 -4.42 -3.76 -8.35
CA PHE A 155 -3.08 -3.56 -7.81
C PHE A 155 -2.92 -4.18 -6.42
N VAL A 156 -3.91 -4.04 -5.53
CA VAL A 156 -3.88 -4.72 -4.23
C VAL A 156 -4.01 -6.22 -4.42
N LEU A 157 -5.01 -6.70 -5.17
CA LEU A 157 -5.28 -8.15 -5.28
C LEU A 157 -4.13 -8.94 -5.94
N VAL A 158 -3.57 -8.42 -7.03
CA VAL A 158 -2.53 -9.14 -7.81
C VAL A 158 -1.15 -8.61 -7.46
N GLY A 159 -1.01 -7.29 -7.36
CA GLY A 159 0.27 -6.65 -7.09
C GLY A 159 0.77 -6.84 -5.66
N TRP A 160 -0.09 -7.07 -4.66
CA TRP A 160 0.38 -7.43 -3.32
C TRP A 160 0.52 -8.93 -3.11
N ALA A 161 -0.20 -9.77 -3.88
CA ALA A 161 -0.10 -11.23 -3.76
C ALA A 161 1.30 -11.79 -4.08
N ILE A 162 2.19 -11.01 -4.72
CA ILE A 162 3.59 -11.39 -4.94
C ILE A 162 4.48 -11.21 -3.69
N TYR A 163 3.95 -10.55 -2.65
CA TYR A 163 4.62 -10.33 -1.37
C TYR A 163 3.82 -11.08 -0.29
N PRO A 164 4.07 -12.39 -0.10
CA PRO A 164 3.37 -13.19 0.91
C PRO A 164 3.67 -12.70 2.34
#